data_AF-A0A6P8HE13-F1
#
_entry.id   AF-A0A6P8HE13-F1
#
_cell.length_a   1.000
_cell.length_b   1.000
_cell.length_c   1.000
_cell.angle_alpha   90.00
_cell.angle_beta   90.00
_cell.angle_gamma   90.00
#
_symmetry.space_group_name_H-M   'P 1'
#
loop_
_entity.id
_entity.type
_entity.pdbx_description
1 polymer ?
#
loop_
_entity_poly.entity_id
_entity_poly.type
_entity_poly.pdbx_seq_one_letter_code
_entity_poly.pdbx_strand_id
1 'polypeptide(L)'
;MSEGKKASILWYPEQMNPIFYDSDSFSYISKVLATINCLSSLLSALGNALVLMAIITTPSLHTPGNILIAALALADFLVGTVVQPMCIGFVTNKALFLDYNYQDSVTFLAIITTSISVTLMGAVSCERIYL
;
A
#
# COMPACT_ATOMS: atom_id res chain seq x y z
N MET A 1 -54.38 4.04 21.18
CA MET A 1 -53.84 2.84 20.52
C MET A 1 -53.77 3.17 19.03
N SER A 2 -52.64 3.49 18.39
CA SER A 2 -51.29 2.95 18.51
C SER A 2 -50.28 4.06 18.24
N GLU A 3 -49.33 4.20 19.16
CA GLU A 3 -48.02 4.82 18.92
C GLU A 3 -47.23 3.98 17.90
N GLY A 4 -46.25 4.60 17.23
CA GLY A 4 -45.09 3.86 16.70
C GLY A 4 -44.95 3.74 15.18
N LYS A 5 -44.51 4.83 14.53
CA LYS A 5 -43.59 4.82 13.37
C LYS A 5 -43.15 6.28 13.09
N LYS A 6 -42.51 6.94 14.05
CA LYS A 6 -41.04 7.00 14.20
C LYS A 6 -40.32 7.37 12.89
N ALA A 7 -40.09 8.66 12.71
CA ALA A 7 -38.74 9.22 12.62
C ALA A 7 -37.69 8.43 11.79
N SER A 8 -37.98 8.13 10.53
CA SER A 8 -37.02 7.45 9.65
C SER A 8 -36.94 8.02 8.24
N ILE A 9 -37.34 9.29 8.04
CA ILE A 9 -37.31 9.97 6.72
C ILE A 9 -36.10 10.92 6.58
N LEU A 10 -35.34 11.19 7.64
CA LEU A 10 -34.32 12.26 7.63
C LEU A 10 -32.88 11.83 7.99
N TRP A 11 -32.59 10.54 7.93
CA TRP A 11 -31.20 10.05 7.88
C TRP A 11 -31.10 8.99 6.79
N TYR A 12 -31.02 9.42 5.54
CA TYR A 12 -30.31 8.61 4.54
C TYR A 12 -28.83 8.96 4.71
N PRO A 13 -28.02 8.15 5.44
CA PRO A 13 -26.62 8.11 5.06
C PRO A 13 -26.62 7.70 3.58
N GLU A 14 -25.81 8.36 2.76
CA GLU A 14 -25.56 7.91 1.39
C GLU A 14 -25.21 6.42 1.43
N GLN A 15 -26.21 5.55 1.25
CA GLN A 15 -26.00 4.16 0.94
C GLN A 15 -25.47 4.22 -0.49
N MET A 16 -24.14 4.27 -0.59
CA MET A 16 -23.42 3.92 -1.79
C MET A 16 -23.88 2.52 -2.16
N ASN A 17 -24.93 2.45 -2.96
CA ASN A 17 -25.64 1.22 -3.24
C ASN A 17 -24.67 0.39 -4.11
N PRO A 18 -24.15 -0.74 -3.62
CA PRO A 18 -23.14 -1.53 -4.34
C PRO A 18 -23.66 -2.03 -5.69
N ILE A 19 -24.97 -1.96 -5.91
CA ILE A 19 -25.68 -2.32 -7.14
C ILE A 19 -25.42 -1.31 -8.29
N PHE A 20 -25.08 -0.05 -7.99
CA PHE A 20 -24.71 0.93 -9.03
C PHE A 20 -23.22 0.85 -9.41
N TYR A 21 -22.45 0.02 -8.72
CA TYR A 21 -21.08 -0.33 -9.12
C TYR A 21 -21.17 -1.35 -10.25
N ASP A 22 -21.43 -0.84 -11.46
CA ASP A 22 -21.57 -1.64 -12.66
C ASP A 22 -20.37 -2.60 -12.83
N SER A 23 -20.67 -3.82 -13.29
CA SER A 23 -19.67 -4.87 -13.46
C SER A 23 -18.51 -4.42 -14.34
N ASP A 24 -18.82 -3.65 -15.38
CA ASP A 24 -17.83 -3.18 -16.34
C ASP A 24 -16.97 -2.09 -15.71
N SER A 25 -17.59 -1.12 -15.01
CA SER A 25 -16.86 -0.06 -14.31
C SER A 25 -15.86 -0.60 -13.28
N PHE A 26 -16.24 -1.61 -12.48
CA PHE A 26 -15.31 -2.29 -11.57
C PHE A 26 -14.18 -2.98 -12.32
N SER A 27 -14.51 -3.74 -13.37
CA SER A 27 -13.52 -4.44 -14.18
C SER A 27 -12.50 -3.49 -14.81
N TYR A 28 -12.95 -2.33 -15.31
CA TYR A 28 -12.07 -1.30 -15.88
C TYR A 28 -11.15 -0.70 -14.82
N ILE A 29 -11.70 -0.26 -13.69
CA ILE A 29 -10.90 0.36 -12.61
C ILE A 29 -9.88 -0.63 -12.06
N SER A 30 -10.28 -1.88 -11.82
CA SER A 30 -9.38 -2.93 -11.33
C SER A 30 -8.23 -3.22 -12.30
N LYS A 31 -8.49 -3.27 -13.61
CA LYS A 31 -7.44 -3.45 -14.62
C LYS A 31 -6.46 -2.28 -14.68
N VAL A 32 -6.95 -1.05 -14.58
CA VAL A 32 -6.11 0.15 -14.56
C VAL A 32 -5.24 0.15 -13.30
N LEU A 33 -5.84 -0.07 -12.13
CA LEU A 33 -5.12 -0.15 -10.86
C LEU A 33 -4.11 -1.30 -10.82
N ALA A 34 -4.45 -2.47 -11.36
CA ALA A 34 -3.53 -3.59 -11.46
C ALA A 34 -2.33 -3.26 -12.37
N THR A 35 -2.56 -2.54 -13.48
CA THR A 35 -1.49 -2.12 -14.39
C THR A 35 -0.56 -1.11 -13.72
N ILE A 36 -1.11 -0.10 -13.05
CA ILE A 36 -0.32 0.92 -12.33
C ILE A 36 0.49 0.27 -11.21
N ASN A 37 -0.12 -0.61 -10.42
CA ASN A 37 0.59 -1.36 -9.38
C ASN A 37 1.67 -2.24 -10.01
N CYS A 38 1.40 -3.00 -11.07
CA CYS A 38 2.44 -3.81 -11.71
C CYS A 38 3.67 -2.99 -12.15
N LEU A 39 3.44 -1.81 -12.75
CA LEU A 39 4.53 -0.91 -13.15
C LEU A 39 5.25 -0.31 -11.95
N SER A 40 4.51 0.11 -10.92
CA SER A 40 5.07 0.63 -9.67
C SER A 40 5.91 -0.43 -8.93
N SER A 41 5.46 -1.68 -8.90
CA SER A 41 6.15 -2.82 -8.29
C SER A 41 7.48 -3.03 -8.97
N LEU A 42 7.46 -3.08 -10.30
CA LEU A 42 8.66 -3.30 -11.10
C LEU A 42 9.66 -2.15 -10.91
N LEU A 43 9.19 -0.90 -10.96
CA LEU A 43 10.06 0.26 -10.80
C LEU A 43 10.64 0.34 -9.38
N SER A 44 9.82 0.09 -8.36
CA SER A 44 10.26 0.04 -6.97
C SER A 44 11.26 -1.10 -6.75
N ALA A 45 10.96 -2.31 -7.22
CA ALA A 45 11.83 -3.46 -7.06
C ALA A 45 13.18 -3.26 -7.78
N LEU A 46 13.17 -2.81 -9.04
CA LEU A 46 14.39 -2.57 -9.80
C LEU A 46 15.21 -1.41 -9.23
N GLY A 47 14.57 -0.29 -8.93
CA GLY A 47 15.25 0.88 -8.37
C GLY A 47 15.92 0.57 -7.04
N ASN A 48 15.19 -0.08 -6.14
CA ASN A 48 15.71 -0.44 -4.84
C ASN A 48 16.74 -1.59 -4.89
N ALA A 49 16.57 -2.57 -5.78
CA ALA A 49 17.59 -3.60 -5.98
C ALA A 49 18.91 -3.02 -6.51
N LEU A 50 18.86 -2.01 -7.40
CA LEU A 50 20.05 -1.32 -7.90
C LEU A 50 20.75 -0.54 -6.78
N VAL A 51 20.00 0.17 -5.94
CA VAL A 51 20.55 0.89 -4.77
C VAL A 51 21.22 -0.10 -3.81
N LEU A 52 20.55 -1.21 -3.51
CA LEU A 52 21.10 -2.26 -2.65
C LEU A 52 22.38 -2.88 -3.24
N MET A 53 22.37 -3.20 -4.55
CA MET A 53 23.57 -3.71 -5.24
C MET A 53 24.72 -2.71 -5.22
N ALA A 54 24.46 -1.42 -5.43
CA ALA A 54 25.49 -0.39 -5.42
C ALA A 54 26.20 -0.30 -4.06
N ILE A 55 25.44 -0.44 -2.96
CA ILE A 55 25.97 -0.39 -1.59
C ILE A 55 26.74 -1.68 -1.27
N ILE A 56 26.20 -2.86 -1.61
CA ILE A 56 26.86 -4.15 -1.36
C ILE A 56 28.17 -4.29 -2.16
N THR A 57 28.18 -3.83 -3.41
CA THR A 57 29.34 -3.99 -4.31
C THR A 57 30.48 -3.05 -3.94
N THR A 58 30.20 -1.95 -3.24
CA THR A 58 31.19 -0.91 -2.96
C THR A 58 31.54 -0.86 -1.47
N PRO A 59 32.56 -1.60 -1.00
CA PRO A 59 32.90 -1.69 0.42
C PRO A 59 33.37 -0.36 1.04
N SER A 60 33.77 0.63 0.22
CA SER A 60 34.08 1.98 0.71
C SER A 60 32.83 2.78 1.11
N LEU A 61 31.63 2.30 0.77
CA LEU A 61 30.36 2.88 1.19
C LEU A 61 29.84 2.29 2.50
N HIS A 62 30.55 1.42 3.23
CA HIS A 62 30.11 0.91 4.54
C HIS A 62 30.24 1.94 5.67
N THR A 63 29.53 3.05 5.53
CA THR A 63 29.27 4.04 6.57
C THR A 63 27.88 3.79 7.16
N PRO A 64 27.61 4.22 8.40
CA PRO A 64 26.30 4.03 9.04
C PRO A 64 25.12 4.47 8.15
N GLY A 65 25.31 5.47 7.28
CA GLY A 65 24.20 6.00 6.50
C GLY A 65 23.87 5.30 5.22
N ASN A 66 24.86 4.65 4.64
CA ASN A 66 24.60 3.77 3.52
C ASN A 66 23.98 2.46 4.01
N ILE A 67 24.20 2.05 5.27
CA ILE A 67 23.47 0.92 5.87
C ILE A 67 21.98 1.27 6.05
N LEU A 68 21.66 2.50 6.46
CA LEU A 68 20.27 3.00 6.52
C LEU A 68 19.61 3.06 5.14
N ILE A 69 20.32 3.54 4.12
CA ILE A 69 19.82 3.54 2.73
C ILE A 69 19.66 2.10 2.20
N ALA A 70 20.55 1.18 2.55
CA ALA A 70 20.42 -0.23 2.18
C ALA A 70 19.20 -0.89 2.85
N ALA A 71 18.94 -0.57 4.13
CA ALA A 71 17.75 -1.03 4.83
C ALA A 71 16.46 -0.46 4.20
N LEU A 72 16.49 0.80 3.74
CA LEU A 72 15.40 1.42 2.99
C LEU A 72 15.13 0.69 1.68
N ALA A 73 16.19 0.48 0.90
CA ALA A 73 16.11 -0.25 -0.36
C ALA A 73 15.59 -1.68 -0.17
N LEU A 74 16.05 -2.40 0.86
CA LEU A 74 15.56 -3.74 1.16
C LEU A 74 14.07 -3.73 1.55
N ALA A 75 13.65 -2.78 2.41
CA ALA A 75 12.26 -2.64 2.80
C ALA A 75 11.36 -2.33 1.60
N ASP A 76 11.74 -1.37 0.76
CA ASP A 76 10.95 -0.98 -0.41
C ASP A 76 10.91 -2.08 -1.50
N PHE A 77 11.98 -2.89 -1.62
CA PHE A 77 12.00 -4.08 -2.47
C PHE A 77 11.00 -5.15 -1.98
N LEU A 78 10.98 -5.44 -0.68
CA LEU A 78 10.05 -6.40 -0.07
C LEU A 78 8.60 -5.92 -0.16
N VAL A 79 8.36 -4.63 0.04
CA VAL A 79 7.04 -4.02 -0.14
C VAL A 79 6.60 -4.13 -1.60
N GLY A 80 7.49 -3.81 -2.55
CA GLY A 80 7.25 -3.94 -3.98
C GLY A 80 6.88 -5.36 -4.40
N THR A 81 7.47 -6.37 -3.77
CA THR A 81 7.27 -7.80 -4.11
C THR A 81 6.15 -8.48 -3.33
N VAL A 82 5.78 -8.03 -2.13
CA VAL A 82 4.76 -8.69 -1.28
C VAL A 82 3.47 -7.89 -1.20
N VAL A 83 3.57 -6.58 -0.93
CA VAL A 83 2.40 -5.72 -0.71
C VAL A 83 1.68 -5.45 -2.02
N GLN A 84 2.42 -5.20 -3.10
CA GLN A 84 1.81 -4.92 -4.40
C GLN A 84 1.01 -6.09 -5.02
N PRO A 85 1.46 -7.36 -5.00
CA PRO A 85 0.61 -8.47 -5.46
C PRO A 85 -0.61 -8.71 -4.56
N MET A 86 -0.51 -8.46 -3.25
CA MET A 86 -1.68 -8.48 -2.38
C MET A 86 -2.71 -7.41 -2.77
N CYS A 87 -2.26 -6.19 -3.11
CA CYS A 87 -3.13 -5.14 -3.63
C CYS A 87 -3.77 -5.52 -4.97
N ILE A 88 -3.05 -6.16 -5.89
CA ILE A 88 -3.61 -6.63 -7.17
C ILE A 88 -4.68 -7.70 -6.93
N GLY A 89 -4.44 -8.64 -6.02
CA GLY A 89 -5.42 -9.66 -5.64
C GLY A 89 -6.69 -9.07 -5.03
N PHE A 90 -6.54 -8.08 -4.14
CA PHE A 90 -7.65 -7.31 -3.56
C PHE A 90 -8.49 -6.60 -4.62
N VAL A 91 -7.83 -5.91 -5.56
CA VAL A 91 -8.51 -5.09 -6.57
C VAL A 91 -9.20 -5.94 -7.64
N THR A 92 -8.64 -7.12 -7.98
CA THR A 92 -9.15 -7.96 -9.07
C THR A 92 -10.30 -8.86 -8.63
N ASN A 93 -10.31 -9.26 -7.37
CA ASN A 93 -11.29 -10.22 -6.87
C ASN A 93 -12.41 -9.53 -6.08
N LYS A 94 -13.59 -9.41 -6.69
CA LYS A 94 -14.78 -8.84 -6.03
C LYS A 94 -15.12 -9.50 -4.69
N ALA A 95 -14.89 -10.81 -4.54
CA ALA A 95 -15.17 -11.51 -3.30
C ALA A 95 -14.19 -11.09 -2.18
N LEU A 96 -12.91 -10.90 -2.50
CA LEU A 96 -11.92 -10.38 -1.55
C LEU A 96 -12.10 -8.90 -1.25
N PHE A 97 -12.59 -8.12 -2.23
CA PHE A 97 -12.88 -6.70 -2.06
C PHE A 97 -14.04 -6.45 -1.10
N LEU A 98 -15.05 -7.32 -1.11
CA LEU A 98 -16.21 -7.24 -0.22
C LEU A 98 -16.00 -7.96 1.12
N ASP A 99 -14.90 -8.71 1.28
CA ASP A 99 -14.56 -9.34 2.55
C ASP A 99 -13.93 -8.32 3.50
N TYR A 100 -14.69 -7.97 4.53
CA TYR A 100 -14.30 -7.01 5.55
C TYR A 100 -13.00 -7.40 6.28
N ASN A 101 -12.80 -8.69 6.58
CA ASN A 101 -11.60 -9.14 7.31
C ASN A 101 -10.35 -9.01 6.44
N TYR A 102 -10.49 -9.28 5.15
CA TYR A 102 -9.40 -9.14 4.20
C TYR A 102 -9.06 -7.66 3.98
N GLN A 103 -10.07 -6.80 3.85
CA GLN A 103 -9.88 -5.35 3.74
C GLN A 103 -9.17 -4.76 4.96
N ASP A 104 -9.54 -5.18 6.17
CA ASP A 104 -8.90 -4.73 7.41
C ASP A 104 -7.43 -5.18 7.48
N SER A 105 -7.16 -6.45 7.11
CA SER A 105 -5.80 -7.00 7.06
C SER A 105 -4.89 -6.25 6.06
N VAL A 106 -5.40 -5.93 4.86
CA VAL A 106 -4.67 -5.16 3.85
C VAL A 106 -4.41 -3.73 4.33
N THR A 107 -5.39 -3.11 5.00
CA THR A 107 -5.25 -1.75 5.55
C THR A 107 -4.22 -1.71 6.67
N PHE A 108 -4.23 -2.69 7.57
CA PHE A 108 -3.25 -2.81 8.64
C PHE A 108 -1.82 -2.97 8.11
N LEU A 109 -1.63 -3.82 7.10
CA LEU A 109 -0.34 -4.00 6.43
C LEU A 109 0.16 -2.71 5.77
N ALA A 110 -0.75 -1.96 5.14
CA ALA A 110 -0.44 -0.66 4.52
C ALA A 110 0.00 0.39 5.56
N ILE A 111 -0.66 0.43 6.73
CA ILE A 111 -0.29 1.33 7.84
C ILE A 111 1.10 0.99 8.37
N ILE A 112 1.39 -0.30 8.59
CA ILE A 112 2.71 -0.74 9.05
C ILE A 112 3.80 -0.35 8.05
N THR A 113 3.56 -0.65 6.77
CA THR A 113 4.51 -0.33 5.69
C THR A 113 4.81 1.16 5.65
N THR A 114 3.78 2.00 5.69
CA THR A 114 3.92 3.47 5.69
C THR A 114 4.70 3.94 6.92
N SER A 115 4.43 3.35 8.09
CA SER A 115 5.12 3.69 9.33
C SER A 115 6.61 3.35 9.28
N ILE A 116 6.97 2.20 8.67
CA ILE A 116 8.36 1.81 8.45
C ILE A 116 9.06 2.82 7.52
N SER A 117 8.45 3.18 6.39
CA SER A 117 9.03 4.16 5.45
C SER A 117 9.22 5.54 6.10
N VAL A 118 8.25 6.02 6.88
CA VAL A 118 8.35 7.30 7.61
C VAL A 118 9.47 7.26 8.65
N THR A 119 9.59 6.16 9.39
CA THR A 119 10.64 5.98 10.40
C THR A 119 12.02 5.94 9.77
N LEU A 120 12.18 5.23 8.65
CA LEU A 120 13.45 5.17 7.94
C LEU A 120 13.81 6.51 7.29
N MET A 121 12.87 7.23 6.69
CA MET A 121 13.12 8.59 6.20
C MET A 121 13.55 9.52 7.34
N GLY A 122 12.90 9.42 8.51
CA GLY A 122 13.29 10.17 9.71
C GLY A 122 14.68 9.82 10.19
N ALA A 123 15.04 8.53 10.22
CA ALA A 123 16.37 8.07 10.60
C ALA A 123 17.46 8.59 9.64
N VAL A 124 17.23 8.50 8.32
CA VAL A 124 18.12 9.07 7.28
C VAL A 124 18.25 10.59 7.46
N SER A 125 17.16 11.29 7.76
CA SER A 125 17.20 12.74 8.01
C SER A 125 18.00 13.12 9.25
N CYS A 126 17.86 12.37 10.34
CA CYS A 126 18.62 12.60 11.57
C CYS A 126 20.11 12.39 11.33
N GLU A 127 20.47 11.28 10.70
CA GLU A 127 21.85 10.98 10.40
C GLU A 127 22.54 12.06 9.56
N ARG A 128 21.84 12.62 8.57
CA ARG A 128 22.33 13.75 7.76
C ARG A 128 22.58 15.04 8.54
N ILE A 129 22.01 15.18 9.75
CA ILE A 129 22.17 16.35 10.62
C ILE A 129 23.32 16.14 11.61
N TYR A 130 23.60 14.90 12.02
CA TYR A 130 24.62 14.57 13.01
C TYR A 130 26.01 14.24 12.41
N LEU A 131 26.12 14.14 11.08
CA LEU A 131 27.36 14.02 10.30
C LEU A 131 27.65 15.31 9.54
#